data_AF-A0A923VSC5-F1
#
_entry.id   AF-A0A923VSC5-F1
#
_cell.length_a   1.000
_cell.length_b   1.000
_cell.length_c   1.000
_cell.angle_alpha   90.00
_cell.angle_beta   90.00
_cell.angle_gamma   90.00
#
_symmetry.space_group_name_H-M   'P 1'
#
loop_
_entity.id
_entity.type
_entity.pdbx_description
1 polymer ?
#
loop_
_entity_poly.entity_id
_entity_poly.type
_entity_poly.pdbx_seq_one_letter_code
_entity_poly.pdbx_strand_id
1 'polypeptide(L)'
;MGLGLLLVAAGAAAQSAGEVEFSRGVGFAQTPGQTPRTLGKGLPLQEGDRLTTSDGGSAIIKLEDGTRMTVRPNSEIILQQYRYGQNATDNSMVMQLLRGGMRAVTGLIAKSSPNAARIQTATATIGIRGTDFDARVCARDCGTESSNIKDTSRPNVVQASAKVVSAQGALEAVDGAGTRRRLVDGGSVYPGDLVETGSGTKAVLAFRDDSRVTLGSATRFRVDNFVYDDKNPGEGRFLVSLLRGSVRALTGLIAKSNQRNVGFATATATIGIRGTGLDLDCGDDGCSFFTWLGSIVVTPTGQTALEALVAGQGLFVGPAGIRPLSTPILQDLLRPDGATVDTKQLFSNNAVSDSDEGLFVFVRDGHIEVATSREILHLGKGEAGFAGDNGNTARPLQVPKFLEFDKLPLPNSKNPMLASILGESGIKAGNVCR
;
A
#
# COMPACT_ATOMS: atom_id res chain seq x y z
N MET A 1 0.28 -37.23 -60.68
CA MET A 1 0.56 -35.87 -60.16
C MET A 1 0.12 -35.83 -58.71
N GLY A 2 1.04 -36.05 -57.77
CA GLY A 2 0.74 -35.96 -56.33
C GLY A 2 1.08 -34.56 -55.84
N LEU A 3 0.06 -33.76 -55.51
CA LEU A 3 0.24 -32.48 -54.85
C LEU A 3 0.65 -32.72 -53.39
N GLY A 4 1.92 -32.44 -53.05
CA GLY A 4 2.38 -32.37 -51.67
C GLY A 4 1.92 -31.06 -51.02
N LEU A 5 1.05 -31.18 -50.02
CA LEU A 5 0.59 -30.07 -49.21
C LEU A 5 1.68 -29.71 -48.18
N LEU A 6 2.42 -28.63 -48.39
CA LEU A 6 3.32 -28.06 -47.38
C LEU A 6 2.49 -27.42 -46.26
N LEU A 7 2.54 -28.00 -45.05
CA LEU A 7 2.12 -27.29 -43.84
C LEU A 7 3.17 -26.23 -43.48
N VAL A 8 2.81 -24.96 -43.63
CA VAL A 8 3.57 -23.85 -43.07
C VAL A 8 3.23 -23.76 -41.58
N ALA A 9 4.19 -24.12 -40.72
CA ALA A 9 4.09 -23.86 -39.29
C ALA A 9 4.19 -22.34 -39.07
N ALA A 10 3.08 -21.70 -38.76
CA ALA A 10 3.08 -20.32 -38.29
C ALA A 10 3.80 -20.29 -36.93
N GLY A 11 5.03 -19.77 -36.91
CA GLY A 11 5.75 -19.51 -35.67
C GLY A 11 4.94 -18.50 -34.84
N ALA A 12 4.55 -18.89 -33.63
CA ALA A 12 4.01 -17.94 -32.66
C ALA A 12 5.09 -16.89 -32.39
N ALA A 13 4.85 -15.66 -32.85
CA ALA A 13 5.73 -14.54 -32.53
C ALA A 13 5.70 -14.34 -31.02
N ALA A 14 6.85 -14.50 -30.36
CA ALA A 14 6.99 -14.20 -28.94
C ALA A 14 6.61 -12.72 -28.71
N GLN A 15 5.62 -12.48 -27.87
CA GLN A 15 5.23 -11.11 -27.50
C GLN A 15 6.43 -10.44 -26.82
N SER A 16 6.81 -9.27 -27.31
CA SER A 16 7.79 -8.42 -26.64
C SER A 16 7.28 -8.07 -25.24
N ALA A 17 8.11 -8.25 -24.23
CA ALA A 17 7.78 -7.85 -22.86
C ALA A 17 8.19 -6.38 -22.60
N GLY A 18 9.19 -5.90 -23.33
CA GLY A 18 9.78 -4.59 -23.13
C GLY A 18 11.16 -4.48 -23.76
N GLU A 19 11.95 -3.51 -23.28
CA GLU A 19 13.29 -3.23 -23.77
C GLU A 19 14.22 -2.74 -22.65
N VAL A 20 15.53 -2.83 -22.90
CA VAL A 20 16.56 -2.17 -22.08
C VAL A 20 16.63 -0.67 -22.46
N GLU A 21 16.23 0.21 -21.55
CA GLU A 21 16.27 1.68 -21.76
C GLU A 21 17.69 2.24 -21.53
N PHE A 22 18.44 1.65 -20.58
CA PHE A 22 19.82 2.01 -20.25
C PHE A 22 20.56 0.81 -19.67
N SER A 23 21.87 0.72 -19.89
CA SER A 23 22.72 -0.26 -19.21
C SER A 23 24.12 0.30 -18.95
N ARG A 24 24.75 -0.20 -17.89
CA ARG A 24 26.12 0.10 -17.50
C ARG A 24 26.77 -1.16 -16.95
N GLY A 25 28.04 -1.39 -17.30
CA GLY A 25 28.77 -2.59 -16.89
C GLY A 25 28.29 -3.84 -17.65
N VAL A 26 28.63 -5.02 -17.14
CA VAL A 26 28.31 -6.29 -17.81
C VAL A 26 26.98 -6.83 -17.31
N GLY A 27 26.10 -7.20 -18.23
CA GLY A 27 24.86 -7.91 -17.95
C GLY A 27 24.30 -8.60 -19.18
N PHE A 28 23.46 -9.61 -18.97
CA PHE A 28 22.90 -10.44 -20.03
C PHE A 28 21.40 -10.66 -19.84
N ALA A 29 20.66 -10.75 -20.96
CA ALA A 29 19.35 -11.40 -21.03
C ALA A 29 19.51 -12.76 -21.70
N GLN A 30 18.94 -13.81 -21.11
CA GLN A 30 19.01 -15.16 -21.67
C GLN A 30 17.62 -15.81 -21.67
N THR A 31 17.14 -16.11 -22.87
CA THR A 31 15.95 -16.94 -23.06
C THR A 31 16.35 -18.42 -22.86
N PRO A 32 15.53 -19.26 -22.20
CA PRO A 32 15.85 -20.67 -22.00
C PRO A 32 16.20 -21.38 -23.31
N GLY A 33 17.34 -22.09 -23.31
CA GLY A 33 17.84 -22.81 -24.50
C GLY A 33 18.50 -21.94 -25.57
N GLN A 34 18.58 -20.62 -25.37
CA GLN A 34 19.25 -19.69 -26.28
C GLN A 34 20.58 -19.17 -25.70
N THR A 35 21.42 -18.63 -26.58
CA THR A 35 22.67 -17.97 -26.17
C THR A 35 22.36 -16.65 -25.43
N PRO A 36 23.15 -16.29 -24.40
CA PRO A 36 22.99 -15.01 -23.70
C PRO A 36 23.17 -13.80 -24.65
N ARG A 37 22.33 -12.79 -24.47
CA ARG A 37 22.34 -11.51 -25.20
C ARG A 37 22.79 -10.40 -24.26
N THR A 38 23.82 -9.63 -24.62
CA THR A 38 24.29 -8.52 -23.77
C THR A 38 23.20 -7.48 -23.56
N LEU A 39 23.00 -7.03 -22.32
CA LEU A 39 22.08 -5.93 -21.99
C LEU A 39 22.63 -4.61 -22.57
N GLY A 40 22.25 -4.30 -23.80
CA GLY A 40 22.51 -3.02 -24.47
C GLY A 40 21.21 -2.22 -24.63
N LYS A 41 21.31 -0.89 -24.69
CA LYS A 41 20.16 -0.02 -24.97
C LYS A 41 19.41 -0.48 -26.23
N GLY A 42 18.08 -0.59 -26.13
CA GLY A 42 17.18 -1.03 -27.19
C GLY A 42 17.10 -2.55 -27.37
N LEU A 43 17.78 -3.35 -26.53
CA LEU A 43 17.62 -4.79 -26.56
C LEU A 43 16.16 -5.16 -26.20
N PRO A 44 15.43 -5.86 -27.09
CA PRO A 44 14.08 -6.34 -26.78
C PRO A 44 14.15 -7.49 -25.78
N LEU A 45 13.25 -7.46 -24.81
CA LEU A 45 13.05 -8.50 -23.81
C LEU A 45 11.81 -9.31 -24.14
N GLN A 46 11.85 -10.58 -23.75
CA GLN A 46 10.80 -11.56 -24.01
C GLN A 46 10.35 -12.20 -22.69
N GLU A 47 9.12 -12.72 -22.68
CA GLU A 47 8.69 -13.64 -21.63
C GLU A 47 9.67 -14.83 -21.56
N GLY A 48 10.01 -15.24 -20.33
CA GLY A 48 10.99 -16.27 -20.03
C GLY A 48 12.44 -15.78 -19.91
N ASP A 49 12.75 -14.53 -20.28
CA ASP A 49 14.12 -14.01 -20.18
C ASP A 49 14.63 -13.99 -18.73
N ARG A 50 15.83 -14.55 -18.54
CA ARG A 50 16.66 -14.36 -17.35
C ARG A 50 17.60 -13.18 -17.55
N LEU A 51 17.41 -12.12 -16.79
CA LEU A 51 18.28 -10.95 -16.73
C LEU A 51 19.32 -11.13 -15.63
N THR A 52 20.60 -10.96 -15.94
CA THR A 52 21.70 -11.03 -14.98
C THR A 52 22.57 -9.78 -15.08
N THR A 53 22.92 -9.19 -13.94
CA THR A 53 23.89 -8.09 -13.84
C THR A 53 25.09 -8.54 -13.00
N SER A 54 26.29 -8.22 -13.49
CA SER A 54 27.54 -8.49 -12.78
C SER A 54 27.81 -7.46 -11.67
N ASP A 55 28.95 -7.60 -11.00
CA ASP A 55 29.44 -6.58 -10.08
C ASP A 55 29.67 -5.24 -10.81
N GLY A 56 29.20 -4.14 -10.23
CA GLY A 56 29.13 -2.82 -10.88
C GLY A 56 28.18 -2.74 -12.09
N GLY A 57 27.52 -3.83 -12.49
CA GLY A 57 26.56 -3.88 -13.59
C GLY A 57 25.18 -3.36 -13.17
N SER A 58 24.53 -2.54 -13.98
CA SER A 58 23.14 -2.12 -13.75
C SER A 58 22.43 -1.87 -15.06
N ALA A 59 21.10 -1.97 -15.05
CA ALA A 59 20.27 -1.72 -16.22
C ALA A 59 18.94 -1.06 -15.81
N ILE A 60 18.42 -0.19 -16.67
CA ILE A 60 17.03 0.27 -16.60
C ILE A 60 16.26 -0.46 -17.68
N ILE A 61 15.23 -1.17 -17.26
CA ILE A 61 14.32 -1.91 -18.13
C ILE A 61 12.99 -1.15 -18.18
N LYS A 62 12.41 -1.08 -19.37
CA LYS A 62 11.09 -0.51 -19.62
C LYS A 62 10.20 -1.57 -20.24
N LEU A 63 9.10 -1.92 -19.57
CA LEU A 63 8.10 -2.85 -20.07
C LEU A 63 7.02 -2.14 -20.88
N GLU A 64 6.28 -2.90 -21.68
CA GLU A 64 5.23 -2.35 -22.56
C GLU A 64 4.06 -1.69 -21.81
N ASP A 65 3.79 -2.09 -20.56
CA ASP A 65 2.75 -1.51 -19.72
C ASP A 65 3.17 -0.17 -19.09
N GLY A 66 4.39 0.28 -19.38
CA GLY A 66 5.00 1.48 -18.83
C GLY A 66 5.75 1.28 -17.52
N THR A 67 5.82 0.05 -16.98
CA THR A 67 6.67 -0.26 -15.83
C THR A 67 8.13 0.04 -16.19
N ARG A 68 8.82 0.75 -15.30
CA ARG A 68 10.26 0.96 -15.39
C ARG A 68 10.94 0.38 -14.16
N MET A 69 12.04 -0.34 -14.35
CA MET A 69 12.81 -0.90 -13.25
C MET A 69 14.31 -0.71 -13.43
N THR A 70 14.98 -0.27 -12.36
CA THR A 70 16.43 -0.32 -12.24
C THR A 70 16.83 -1.64 -11.60
N VAL A 71 17.57 -2.46 -12.34
CA VAL A 71 18.17 -3.71 -11.86
C VAL A 71 19.53 -3.39 -11.24
N ARG A 72 19.72 -3.77 -9.96
CA ARG A 72 20.93 -3.49 -9.17
C ARG A 72 22.10 -4.37 -9.62
N PRO A 73 23.35 -4.06 -9.25
CA PRO A 73 24.47 -4.99 -9.37
C PRO A 73 24.21 -6.34 -8.71
N ASN A 74 24.87 -7.37 -9.24
CA ASN A 74 24.80 -8.73 -8.71
C ASN A 74 23.36 -9.30 -8.63
N SER A 75 22.51 -8.94 -9.61
CA SER A 75 21.11 -9.35 -9.63
C SER A 75 20.82 -10.43 -10.66
N GLU A 76 19.82 -11.25 -10.34
CA GLU A 76 19.24 -12.22 -11.26
C GLU A 76 17.72 -12.16 -11.18
N ILE A 77 17.09 -11.80 -12.30
CA ILE A 77 15.63 -11.61 -12.41
C ILE A 77 15.12 -12.41 -13.60
N ILE A 78 14.00 -13.11 -13.45
CA ILE A 78 13.34 -13.82 -14.55
C ILE A 78 12.01 -13.14 -14.85
N LEU A 79 11.77 -12.77 -16.11
CA LEU A 79 10.45 -12.32 -16.59
C LEU A 79 9.58 -13.55 -16.87
N GLN A 80 9.11 -14.21 -15.81
CA GLN A 80 8.45 -15.51 -15.92
C GLN A 80 7.16 -15.46 -16.76
N GLN A 81 6.34 -14.43 -16.56
CA GLN A 81 5.11 -14.23 -17.31
C GLN A 81 4.90 -12.75 -17.56
N TYR A 82 4.58 -12.40 -18.80
CA TYR A 82 4.24 -11.03 -19.16
C TYR A 82 3.18 -11.00 -20.25
N ARG A 83 1.98 -10.55 -19.90
CA ARG A 83 0.87 -10.34 -20.82
C ARG A 83 0.29 -8.96 -20.58
N TYR A 84 0.35 -8.16 -21.63
CA TYR A 84 -0.23 -6.84 -21.64
C TYR A 84 -1.05 -6.62 -22.90
N GLY A 85 -2.32 -6.29 -22.71
CA GLY A 85 -3.24 -5.77 -23.71
C GLY A 85 -3.93 -4.53 -23.16
N GLN A 86 -4.06 -3.50 -23.98
CA GLN A 86 -4.80 -2.31 -23.60
C GLN A 86 -6.27 -2.69 -23.34
N ASN A 87 -6.78 -2.33 -22.15
CA ASN A 87 -8.13 -2.69 -21.67
C ASN A 87 -8.39 -4.21 -21.55
N ALA A 88 -7.37 -5.04 -21.62
CA ALA A 88 -7.52 -6.48 -21.40
C ALA A 88 -7.75 -6.78 -19.91
N THR A 89 -8.60 -7.74 -19.62
CA THR A 89 -8.97 -8.15 -18.26
C THR A 89 -8.03 -9.22 -17.70
N ASP A 90 -7.27 -9.89 -18.55
CA ASP A 90 -6.35 -11.00 -18.25
C ASP A 90 -4.86 -10.58 -18.26
N ASN A 91 -4.60 -9.28 -18.17
CA ASN A 91 -3.26 -8.73 -17.99
C ASN A 91 -2.54 -9.39 -16.79
N SER A 92 -1.26 -9.76 -16.97
CA SER A 92 -0.46 -10.41 -15.93
C SER A 92 1.02 -10.08 -16.07
N MET A 93 1.69 -9.91 -14.93
CA MET A 93 3.14 -9.73 -14.82
C MET A 93 3.63 -10.54 -13.63
N VAL A 94 4.39 -11.59 -13.89
CA VAL A 94 5.06 -12.39 -12.85
C VAL A 94 6.56 -12.35 -13.13
N MET A 95 7.31 -11.84 -12.17
CA MET A 95 8.78 -11.87 -12.19
C MET A 95 9.29 -12.71 -11.04
N GLN A 96 10.47 -13.31 -11.20
CA GLN A 96 11.20 -13.94 -10.09
C GLN A 96 12.46 -13.14 -9.83
N LEU A 97 12.67 -12.69 -8.59
CA LEU A 97 13.92 -12.09 -8.14
C LEU A 97 14.67 -13.15 -7.33
N LEU A 98 15.72 -13.71 -7.93
CA LEU A 98 16.47 -14.83 -7.35
C LEU A 98 17.59 -14.35 -6.42
N ARG A 99 18.24 -13.23 -6.76
CA ARG A 99 19.25 -12.55 -5.93
C ARG A 99 19.42 -11.10 -6.37
N GLY A 100 20.13 -10.32 -5.56
CA GLY A 100 20.37 -8.90 -5.83
C GLY A 100 19.12 -8.08 -5.53
N GLY A 101 18.81 -7.10 -6.36
CA GLY A 101 17.59 -6.32 -6.17
C GLY A 101 17.20 -5.45 -7.35
N MET A 102 16.10 -4.75 -7.16
CA MET A 102 15.54 -3.84 -8.14
C MET A 102 14.78 -2.71 -7.46
N ARG A 103 14.71 -1.56 -8.13
CA ARG A 103 13.72 -0.53 -7.86
C ARG A 103 12.78 -0.43 -9.04
N ALA A 104 11.48 -0.39 -8.81
CA ALA A 104 10.49 -0.34 -9.88
C ALA A 104 9.45 0.75 -9.66
N VAL A 105 9.09 1.44 -10.73
CA VAL A 105 7.91 2.30 -10.82
C VAL A 105 6.93 1.61 -11.76
N THR A 106 5.82 1.16 -11.19
CA THR A 106 4.89 0.25 -11.87
C THR A 106 3.99 0.94 -12.89
N GLY A 107 3.70 0.20 -13.96
CA GLY A 107 2.88 0.60 -15.09
C GLY A 107 1.39 0.30 -14.90
N LEU A 108 0.70 0.12 -16.03
CA LEU A 108 -0.75 0.00 -16.07
C LEU A 108 -1.26 -1.33 -15.49
N ILE A 109 -0.53 -2.44 -15.61
CA ILE A 109 -0.97 -3.74 -15.10
C ILE A 109 -1.22 -3.68 -13.59
N ALA A 110 -0.27 -3.15 -12.84
CA ALA A 110 -0.35 -3.02 -11.39
C ALA A 110 -1.40 -2.01 -10.92
N LYS A 111 -1.83 -1.09 -11.80
CA LYS A 111 -2.83 -0.05 -11.49
C LYS A 111 -4.26 -0.50 -11.81
N SER A 112 -4.45 -1.21 -12.93
CA SER A 112 -5.79 -1.61 -13.39
C SER A 112 -6.29 -2.89 -12.72
N SER A 113 -5.38 -3.82 -12.43
CA SER A 113 -5.74 -5.19 -12.08
C SER A 113 -5.08 -5.59 -10.75
N PRO A 114 -5.82 -5.52 -9.62
CA PRO A 114 -5.32 -6.00 -8.34
C PRO A 114 -4.84 -7.45 -8.48
N ASN A 115 -3.64 -7.73 -7.98
CA ASN A 115 -2.99 -9.05 -8.02
C ASN A 115 -2.44 -9.50 -9.39
N ALA A 116 -2.53 -8.69 -10.46
CA ALA A 116 -1.96 -9.06 -11.76
C ALA A 116 -0.43 -8.97 -11.80
N ALA A 117 0.15 -8.07 -11.00
CA ALA A 117 1.58 -7.85 -10.91
C ALA A 117 2.16 -8.49 -9.64
N ARG A 118 3.10 -9.43 -9.79
CA ARG A 118 3.77 -10.11 -8.68
C ARG A 118 5.28 -10.25 -8.91
N ILE A 119 6.04 -10.19 -7.82
CA ILE A 119 7.45 -10.63 -7.79
C ILE A 119 7.57 -11.78 -6.82
N GLN A 120 8.10 -12.90 -7.27
CA GLN A 120 8.39 -14.07 -6.45
C GLN A 120 9.86 -14.07 -6.06
N THR A 121 10.13 -14.48 -4.83
CA THR A 121 11.47 -14.69 -4.28
C THR A 121 11.50 -16.04 -3.56
N ALA A 122 12.67 -16.43 -3.04
CA ALA A 122 12.78 -17.64 -2.23
C ALA A 122 11.94 -17.57 -0.93
N THR A 123 11.77 -16.37 -0.35
CA THR A 123 11.10 -16.21 0.97
C THR A 123 9.66 -15.75 0.88
N ALA A 124 9.30 -15.00 -0.17
CA ALA A 124 8.01 -14.35 -0.26
C ALA A 124 7.55 -14.06 -1.70
N THR A 125 6.26 -13.84 -1.85
CA THR A 125 5.64 -13.24 -3.03
C THR A 125 5.20 -11.81 -2.71
N ILE A 126 5.69 -10.87 -3.50
CA ILE A 126 5.31 -9.45 -3.47
C ILE A 126 4.10 -9.26 -4.39
N GLY A 127 2.95 -8.92 -3.84
CA GLY A 127 1.79 -8.44 -4.57
C GLY A 127 1.87 -6.92 -4.77
N ILE A 128 1.84 -6.47 -6.01
CA ILE A 128 2.13 -5.08 -6.40
C ILE A 128 0.82 -4.35 -6.76
N ARG A 129 0.58 -3.20 -6.15
CA ARG A 129 -0.63 -2.38 -6.39
C ARG A 129 -0.26 -0.91 -6.58
N GLY A 130 0.09 -0.55 -7.81
CA GLY A 130 0.40 0.83 -8.23
C GLY A 130 1.44 1.53 -7.35
N THR A 131 2.69 1.08 -7.38
CA THR A 131 3.74 1.50 -6.44
C THR A 131 5.06 1.90 -7.11
N ASP A 132 5.81 2.78 -6.44
CA ASP A 132 7.27 2.95 -6.55
C ASP A 132 7.89 2.24 -5.34
N PHE A 133 8.73 1.24 -5.57
CA PHE A 133 9.31 0.44 -4.50
C PHE A 133 10.65 -0.17 -4.85
N ASP A 134 11.39 -0.54 -3.81
CA ASP A 134 12.60 -1.33 -3.89
C ASP A 134 12.33 -2.74 -3.36
N ALA A 135 12.91 -3.74 -4.00
CA ALA A 135 12.97 -5.12 -3.53
C ALA A 135 14.42 -5.60 -3.58
N ARG A 136 14.93 -6.11 -2.46
CA ARG A 136 16.32 -6.56 -2.30
C ARG A 136 16.33 -7.91 -1.60
N VAL A 137 16.79 -8.94 -2.29
CA VAL A 137 17.13 -10.23 -1.67
C VAL A 137 18.53 -10.07 -1.09
N CYS A 138 18.60 -10.08 0.24
CA CYS A 138 19.82 -9.94 1.02
C CYS A 138 20.33 -11.31 1.45
N ALA A 139 21.61 -11.53 1.21
CA ALA A 139 22.40 -12.48 1.97
C ALA A 139 23.28 -11.67 2.94
N ARG A 140 24.56 -12.01 3.05
CA ARG A 140 25.52 -11.28 3.91
C ARG A 140 26.00 -9.93 3.33
N ASP A 141 25.61 -9.62 2.10
CA ASP A 141 26.05 -8.45 1.35
C ASP A 141 25.40 -7.15 1.85
N CYS A 142 24.12 -7.18 2.21
CA CYS A 142 23.38 -6.00 2.65
C CYS A 142 23.92 -5.36 3.92
N GLY A 143 24.28 -6.16 4.94
CA GLY A 143 24.90 -5.66 6.16
C GLY A 143 26.24 -4.97 5.89
N THR A 144 27.03 -5.52 4.97
CA THR A 144 28.30 -4.92 4.53
C THR A 144 28.05 -3.60 3.81
N GLU A 145 27.09 -3.54 2.89
CA GLU A 145 26.68 -2.31 2.20
C GLU A 145 26.24 -1.23 3.19
N SER A 146 25.39 -1.58 4.16
CA SER A 146 24.93 -0.67 5.21
C SER A 146 26.06 -0.17 6.12
N SER A 147 27.06 -1.00 6.40
CA SER A 147 28.22 -0.59 7.23
C SER A 147 29.07 0.50 6.56
N ASN A 148 29.07 0.56 5.23
CA ASN A 148 29.78 1.59 4.46
C ASN A 148 29.02 2.92 4.40
N ILE A 149 27.76 2.96 4.86
CA ILE A 149 26.92 4.16 4.87
C ILE A 149 27.05 4.87 6.22
N LYS A 150 27.71 6.03 6.19
CA LYS A 150 27.95 6.89 7.36
C LYS A 150 26.70 7.66 7.82
N ASP A 151 25.75 7.87 6.92
CA ASP A 151 24.49 8.54 7.25
C ASP A 151 23.66 7.68 8.23
N THR A 152 22.89 8.34 9.10
CA THR A 152 21.96 7.67 10.01
C THR A 152 20.63 7.49 9.30
N SER A 153 20.09 6.27 9.37
CA SER A 153 18.81 5.96 8.76
C SER A 153 17.65 6.52 9.59
N ARG A 154 16.53 6.78 8.93
CA ARG A 154 15.33 7.29 9.59
C ARG A 154 14.50 6.16 10.22
N PRO A 155 13.70 6.47 11.26
CA PRO A 155 12.72 5.54 11.79
C PRO A 155 11.69 5.11 10.72
N ASN A 156 11.34 3.83 10.74
CA ASN A 156 10.35 3.24 9.83
C ASN A 156 8.91 3.42 10.37
N VAL A 157 8.47 4.65 10.56
CA VAL A 157 7.17 4.92 11.18
C VAL A 157 6.03 4.66 10.20
N VAL A 158 5.03 3.90 10.62
CA VAL A 158 3.78 3.72 9.86
C VAL A 158 2.99 5.04 9.87
N GLN A 159 2.92 5.67 8.70
CA GLN A 159 2.24 6.96 8.54
C GLN A 159 0.71 6.84 8.39
N ALA A 160 0.22 5.65 8.06
CA ALA A 160 -1.20 5.39 7.90
C ALA A 160 -1.96 5.62 9.21
N SER A 161 -3.12 6.24 9.14
CA SER A 161 -4.08 6.31 10.24
C SER A 161 -4.74 4.97 10.47
N ALA A 162 -5.13 4.34 9.35
CA ALA A 162 -5.83 3.06 9.33
C ALA A 162 -5.37 2.19 8.17
N LYS A 163 -5.63 0.89 8.28
CA LYS A 163 -5.54 -0.08 7.18
C LYS A 163 -6.90 -0.72 6.97
N VAL A 164 -7.21 -1.04 5.72
CA VAL A 164 -8.40 -1.79 5.35
C VAL A 164 -8.21 -3.24 5.79
N VAL A 165 -9.17 -3.77 6.53
CA VAL A 165 -9.17 -5.17 6.98
C VAL A 165 -9.92 -6.05 5.99
N SER A 166 -11.03 -5.52 5.46
CA SER A 166 -11.90 -6.21 4.51
C SER A 166 -12.56 -5.16 3.63
N ALA A 167 -12.54 -5.34 2.32
CA ALA A 167 -13.30 -4.55 1.36
C ALA A 167 -14.11 -5.47 0.43
N GLN A 168 -15.43 -5.36 0.50
CA GLN A 168 -16.36 -6.03 -0.39
C GLN A 168 -17.01 -4.98 -1.29
N GLY A 169 -16.43 -4.76 -2.48
CA GLY A 169 -16.88 -3.76 -3.44
C GLY A 169 -15.80 -2.73 -3.80
N ALA A 170 -16.21 -1.61 -4.39
CA ALA A 170 -15.29 -0.55 -4.83
C ALA A 170 -15.02 0.42 -3.67
N LEU A 171 -13.75 0.53 -3.28
CA LEU A 171 -13.30 1.39 -2.19
C LEU A 171 -12.13 2.25 -2.69
N GLU A 172 -12.20 3.55 -2.48
CA GLU A 172 -11.19 4.51 -2.92
C GLU A 172 -10.81 5.44 -1.77
N ALA A 173 -9.56 5.88 -1.71
CA ALA A 173 -9.11 7.03 -0.92
C ALA A 173 -8.80 8.20 -1.86
N VAL A 174 -9.22 9.39 -1.48
CA VAL A 174 -8.92 10.65 -2.16
C VAL A 174 -8.15 11.54 -1.20
N ASP A 175 -6.92 11.91 -1.56
CA ASP A 175 -6.11 12.81 -0.73
C ASP A 175 -6.50 14.29 -0.90
N GLY A 176 -5.86 15.16 -0.12
CA GLY A 176 -6.11 16.61 -0.16
C GLY A 176 -5.77 17.29 -1.49
N ALA A 177 -5.00 16.63 -2.37
CA ALA A 177 -4.71 17.10 -3.73
C ALA A 177 -5.73 16.57 -4.77
N GLY A 178 -6.68 15.74 -4.35
CA GLY A 178 -7.65 15.10 -5.24
C GLY A 178 -7.15 13.83 -5.91
N THR A 179 -5.96 13.33 -5.55
CA THR A 179 -5.42 12.09 -6.11
C THR A 179 -6.22 10.92 -5.56
N ARG A 180 -6.73 10.06 -6.46
CA ARG A 180 -7.49 8.87 -6.09
C ARG A 180 -6.61 7.64 -6.04
N ARG A 181 -6.84 6.79 -5.05
CA ARG A 181 -6.16 5.52 -4.84
C ARG A 181 -7.19 4.45 -4.51
N ARG A 182 -7.23 3.38 -5.30
CA ARG A 182 -8.03 2.21 -4.98
C ARG A 182 -7.50 1.55 -3.71
N LEU A 183 -8.40 1.29 -2.78
CA LEU A 183 -8.11 0.56 -1.57
C LEU A 183 -8.59 -0.89 -1.71
N VAL A 184 -7.78 -1.79 -1.17
CA VAL A 184 -8.06 -3.23 -1.01
C VAL A 184 -7.64 -3.64 0.40
N ASP A 185 -7.82 -4.90 0.76
CA ASP A 185 -7.34 -5.44 2.04
C ASP A 185 -5.84 -5.12 2.24
N GLY A 186 -5.53 -4.60 3.43
CA GLY A 186 -4.22 -4.06 3.81
C GLY A 186 -3.90 -2.64 3.31
N GLY A 187 -4.71 -2.10 2.41
CA GLY A 187 -4.58 -0.75 1.87
C GLY A 187 -4.59 0.30 2.96
N SER A 188 -3.72 1.31 2.83
CA SER A 188 -3.50 2.32 3.87
C SER A 188 -4.33 3.57 3.64
N VAL A 189 -4.94 4.06 4.72
CA VAL A 189 -5.68 5.34 4.79
C VAL A 189 -4.86 6.32 5.63
N TYR A 190 -4.59 7.50 5.09
CA TYR A 190 -3.73 8.51 5.71
C TYR A 190 -4.56 9.65 6.33
N PRO A 191 -3.97 10.46 7.23
CA PRO A 191 -4.61 11.69 7.69
C PRO A 191 -4.94 12.62 6.51
N GLY A 192 -6.14 13.17 6.52
CA GLY A 192 -6.69 14.01 5.45
C GLY A 192 -7.40 13.25 4.32
N ASP A 193 -7.28 11.92 4.26
CA ASP A 193 -7.94 11.13 3.21
C ASP A 193 -9.46 11.18 3.36
N LEU A 194 -10.14 11.32 2.22
CA LEU A 194 -11.55 11.01 2.05
C LEU A 194 -11.69 9.59 1.49
N VAL A 195 -12.24 8.68 2.28
CA VAL A 195 -12.56 7.31 1.88
C VAL A 195 -13.98 7.27 1.30
N GLU A 196 -14.10 6.72 0.09
CA GLU A 196 -15.35 6.62 -0.65
C GLU A 196 -15.69 5.16 -0.98
N THR A 197 -16.89 4.73 -0.62
CA THR A 197 -17.41 3.39 -0.96
C THR A 197 -18.41 3.49 -2.11
N GLY A 198 -18.36 2.53 -3.02
CA GLY A 198 -19.32 2.39 -4.11
C GLY A 198 -20.69 1.88 -3.64
N SER A 199 -21.62 1.77 -4.59
CA SER A 199 -22.91 1.12 -4.33
C SER A 199 -22.73 -0.35 -3.92
N GLY A 200 -23.48 -0.81 -2.92
CA GLY A 200 -23.40 -2.16 -2.37
C GLY A 200 -22.08 -2.48 -1.65
N THR A 201 -21.17 -1.51 -1.51
CA THR A 201 -19.85 -1.75 -0.92
C THR A 201 -19.92 -1.77 0.60
N LYS A 202 -19.17 -2.69 1.23
CA LYS A 202 -18.92 -2.71 2.67
C LYS A 202 -17.42 -2.78 2.91
N ALA A 203 -16.91 -1.99 3.85
CA ALA A 203 -15.49 -2.00 4.19
C ALA A 203 -15.27 -1.90 5.70
N VAL A 204 -14.21 -2.53 6.20
CA VAL A 204 -13.77 -2.40 7.60
C VAL A 204 -12.39 -1.76 7.63
N LEU A 205 -12.26 -0.67 8.38
CA LEU A 205 -11.00 0.01 8.65
C LEU A 205 -10.57 -0.28 10.09
N ALA A 206 -9.29 -0.60 10.27
CA ALA A 206 -8.66 -0.70 11.58
C ALA A 206 -7.64 0.42 11.73
N PHE A 207 -7.77 1.22 12.79
CA PHE A 207 -6.89 2.33 13.12
C PHE A 207 -5.75 1.87 14.03
N ARG A 208 -4.66 2.66 14.06
CA ARG A 208 -3.49 2.35 14.90
C ARG A 208 -3.80 2.34 16.40
N ASP A 209 -4.87 3.01 16.83
CA ASP A 209 -5.27 3.09 18.24
C ASP A 209 -6.27 2.00 18.66
N ASP A 210 -6.43 0.94 17.87
CA ASP A 210 -7.46 -0.11 18.03
C ASP A 210 -8.90 0.34 17.75
N SER A 211 -9.12 1.57 17.29
CA SER A 211 -10.45 1.93 16.76
C SER A 211 -10.76 1.13 15.50
N ARG A 212 -12.03 0.78 15.32
CA ARG A 212 -12.51 0.05 14.13
C ARG A 212 -13.74 0.72 13.57
N VAL A 213 -13.77 0.88 12.25
CA VAL A 213 -14.83 1.60 11.55
C VAL A 213 -15.30 0.77 10.38
N THR A 214 -16.57 0.33 10.41
CA THR A 214 -17.23 -0.29 9.27
C THR A 214 -17.95 0.78 8.45
N LEU A 215 -17.63 0.86 7.16
CA LEU A 215 -18.26 1.75 6.18
C LEU A 215 -19.32 0.96 5.40
N GLY A 216 -20.50 1.54 5.23
CA GLY A 216 -21.55 1.00 4.37
C GLY A 216 -21.47 1.49 2.92
N SER A 217 -22.54 1.26 2.17
CA SER A 217 -22.65 1.62 0.76
C SER A 217 -22.68 3.15 0.57
N ALA A 218 -22.18 3.65 -0.57
CA ALA A 218 -22.24 5.06 -0.98
C ALA A 218 -21.80 6.05 0.12
N THR A 219 -20.78 5.67 0.88
CA THR A 219 -20.27 6.38 2.05
C THR A 219 -19.11 7.28 1.67
N ARG A 220 -19.08 8.49 2.24
CA ARG A 220 -17.99 9.46 2.13
C ARG A 220 -17.51 9.79 3.53
N PHE A 221 -16.42 9.14 3.94
CA PHE A 221 -15.87 9.20 5.30
C PHE A 221 -14.47 9.82 5.27
N ARG A 222 -14.26 10.91 5.99
CA ARG A 222 -12.98 11.62 6.04
C ARG A 222 -12.25 11.35 7.34
N VAL A 223 -10.95 11.10 7.25
CA VAL A 223 -10.05 11.08 8.41
C VAL A 223 -9.47 12.49 8.58
N ASP A 224 -10.14 13.37 9.31
CA ASP A 224 -9.74 14.78 9.41
C ASP A 224 -8.39 14.95 10.11
N ASN A 225 -8.20 14.25 11.24
CA ASN A 225 -6.96 14.28 11.98
C ASN A 225 -6.79 12.99 12.76
N PHE A 226 -5.63 12.34 12.59
CA PHE A 226 -5.27 11.17 13.37
C PHE A 226 -3.81 11.28 13.83
N VAL A 227 -3.61 11.34 15.14
CA VAL A 227 -2.31 11.32 15.80
C VAL A 227 -2.36 10.24 16.87
N TYR A 228 -1.38 9.35 16.85
CA TYR A 228 -1.31 8.26 17.82
C TYR A 228 0.14 7.82 18.05
N ASP A 229 0.48 7.74 19.33
CA ASP A 229 1.69 7.14 19.89
C ASP A 229 1.23 6.14 20.95
N ASP A 230 1.70 4.90 20.86
CA ASP A 230 1.31 3.81 21.77
C ASP A 230 1.86 4.02 23.19
N LYS A 231 2.94 4.78 23.34
CA LYS A 231 3.52 5.17 24.63
C LYS A 231 2.75 6.29 25.30
N ASN A 232 2.11 7.16 24.51
CA ASN A 232 1.42 8.36 24.98
C ASN A 232 -0.01 8.47 24.39
N PRO A 233 -0.88 7.47 24.59
CA PRO A 233 -2.20 7.42 23.94
C PRO A 233 -3.12 8.58 24.33
N GLY A 234 -2.90 9.21 25.50
CA GLY A 234 -3.66 10.38 25.96
C GLY A 234 -3.35 11.69 25.22
N GLU A 235 -2.23 11.77 24.51
CA GLU A 235 -1.87 12.90 23.63
C GLU A 235 -2.35 12.69 22.19
N GLY A 236 -2.83 11.49 21.86
CA GLY A 236 -3.38 11.16 20.56
C GLY A 236 -4.64 11.97 20.26
N ARG A 237 -5.03 11.99 18.98
CA ARG A 237 -6.22 12.67 18.46
C ARG A 237 -6.85 11.79 17.37
N PHE A 238 -8.17 11.64 17.41
CA PHE A 238 -8.95 10.88 16.43
C PHE A 238 -10.21 11.66 16.04
N LEU A 239 -10.09 12.49 15.01
CA LEU A 239 -11.17 13.31 14.48
C LEU A 239 -11.52 12.83 13.07
N VAL A 240 -12.80 12.54 12.87
CA VAL A 240 -13.32 12.02 11.60
C VAL A 240 -14.66 12.65 11.25
N SER A 241 -14.98 12.69 9.96
CA SER A 241 -16.23 13.23 9.46
C SER A 241 -16.97 12.23 8.58
N LEU A 242 -18.26 12.08 8.80
CA LEU A 242 -19.16 11.41 7.88
C LEU A 242 -19.91 12.46 7.05
N LEU A 243 -19.64 12.51 5.75
CA LEU A 243 -20.26 13.46 4.83
C LEU A 243 -21.57 12.94 4.25
N ARG A 244 -21.65 11.62 4.01
CA ARG A 244 -22.83 10.91 3.48
C ARG A 244 -22.65 9.40 3.71
N GLY A 245 -23.76 8.67 3.79
CA GLY A 245 -23.78 7.21 3.89
C GLY A 245 -23.75 6.75 5.34
N SER A 246 -23.24 5.54 5.58
CA SER A 246 -23.33 4.89 6.88
C SER A 246 -21.99 4.46 7.43
N VAL A 247 -21.83 4.66 8.73
CA VAL A 247 -20.64 4.30 9.51
C VAL A 247 -21.09 3.62 10.78
N ARG A 248 -20.50 2.46 11.09
CA ARG A 248 -20.52 1.88 12.43
C ARG A 248 -19.11 1.92 12.99
N ALA A 249 -18.91 2.55 14.14
CA ALA A 249 -17.60 2.75 14.72
C ALA A 249 -17.52 2.18 16.14
N LEU A 250 -16.33 1.68 16.49
CA LEU A 250 -15.92 1.29 17.83
C LEU A 250 -14.61 2.02 18.15
N THR A 251 -14.62 2.80 19.21
CA THR A 251 -13.48 3.68 19.56
C THR A 251 -12.45 2.93 20.41
N GLY A 252 -11.17 3.22 20.18
CA GLY A 252 -10.04 2.51 20.78
C GLY A 252 -9.35 3.22 21.96
N LEU A 253 -8.02 3.11 21.99
CA LEU A 253 -7.15 3.49 23.09
C LEU A 253 -7.08 5.00 23.33
N ILE A 254 -7.19 5.83 22.28
CA ILE A 254 -7.25 7.30 22.45
C ILE A 254 -8.51 7.67 23.23
N ALA A 255 -9.66 7.10 22.85
CA ALA A 255 -10.93 7.32 23.54
C ALA A 255 -10.90 6.87 25.00
N LYS A 256 -10.25 5.73 25.26
CA LYS A 256 -10.10 5.18 26.60
C LYS A 256 -9.21 6.08 27.48
N SER A 257 -8.18 6.69 26.89
CA SER A 257 -7.21 7.52 27.61
C SER A 257 -7.69 8.96 27.79
N ASN A 258 -8.25 9.56 26.73
CA ASN A 258 -8.77 10.92 26.74
C ASN A 258 -9.91 11.08 25.73
N GLN A 259 -11.14 11.02 26.24
CA GLN A 259 -12.38 11.12 25.46
C GLN A 259 -12.51 12.44 24.68
N ARG A 260 -11.92 13.54 25.16
CA ARG A 260 -11.99 14.85 24.49
C ARG A 260 -11.20 14.90 23.18
N ASN A 261 -10.32 13.94 22.97
CA ASN A 261 -9.48 13.88 21.79
C ASN A 261 -10.11 13.08 20.64
N VAL A 262 -11.30 12.52 20.86
CA VAL A 262 -12.02 11.75 19.84
C VAL A 262 -13.36 12.40 19.55
N GLY A 263 -13.65 12.59 18.26
CA GLY A 263 -14.88 13.24 17.83
C GLY A 263 -15.25 12.84 16.42
N PHE A 264 -16.56 12.75 16.19
CA PHE A 264 -17.15 12.52 14.88
C PHE A 264 -17.92 13.76 14.48
N ALA A 265 -17.84 14.17 13.22
CA ALA A 265 -18.63 15.27 12.69
C ALA A 265 -19.50 14.80 11.52
N THR A 266 -20.65 15.43 11.37
CA THR A 266 -21.53 15.29 10.20
C THR A 266 -21.99 16.67 9.74
N ALA A 267 -22.77 16.72 8.66
CA ALA A 267 -23.41 17.96 8.24
C ALA A 267 -24.37 18.54 9.30
N THR A 268 -24.95 17.70 10.16
CA THR A 268 -26.02 18.10 11.08
C THR A 268 -25.62 18.14 12.55
N ALA A 269 -24.49 17.53 12.94
CA ALA A 269 -24.06 17.55 14.33
C ALA A 269 -22.55 17.26 14.50
N THR A 270 -22.04 17.59 15.69
CA THR A 270 -20.79 17.03 16.21
C THR A 270 -21.10 16.03 17.32
N ILE A 271 -20.31 14.97 17.40
CA ILE A 271 -20.51 13.85 18.30
C ILE A 271 -19.25 13.67 19.14
N GLY A 272 -19.35 13.98 20.42
CA GLY A 272 -18.37 13.60 21.43
C GLY A 272 -18.63 12.18 21.92
N ILE A 273 -17.56 11.44 22.21
CA ILE A 273 -17.66 10.04 22.63
C ILE A 273 -17.25 9.85 24.10
N ARG A 274 -17.70 8.75 24.71
CA ARG A 274 -17.28 8.30 26.04
C ARG A 274 -17.20 6.77 26.06
N GLY A 275 -16.12 6.23 25.46
CA GLY A 275 -15.84 4.80 25.37
C GLY A 275 -16.95 4.02 24.67
N THR A 276 -17.08 4.21 23.35
CA THR A 276 -18.39 4.04 22.70
C THR A 276 -18.32 3.24 21.40
N GLY A 277 -19.35 2.42 21.21
CA GLY A 277 -19.79 1.94 19.91
C GLY A 277 -20.98 2.75 19.42
N LEU A 278 -20.86 3.37 18.25
CA LEU A 278 -21.90 4.21 17.64
C LEU A 278 -22.17 3.86 16.18
N ASP A 279 -23.38 4.17 15.74
CA ASP A 279 -23.82 4.14 14.35
C ASP A 279 -24.16 5.57 13.91
N LEU A 280 -23.72 5.92 12.72
CA LEU A 280 -24.04 7.16 12.03
C LEU A 280 -24.60 6.80 10.65
N ASP A 281 -25.74 7.37 10.27
CA ASP A 281 -26.30 7.23 8.92
C ASP A 281 -26.80 8.58 8.43
N CYS A 282 -26.19 9.12 7.38
CA CYS A 282 -26.44 10.46 6.87
C CYS A 282 -26.92 10.39 5.42
N GLY A 283 -28.16 10.83 5.21
CA GLY A 283 -28.77 11.00 3.90
C GLY A 283 -29.00 12.48 3.58
N ASP A 284 -29.77 12.73 2.52
CA ASP A 284 -30.10 14.08 2.08
C ASP A 284 -31.06 14.79 3.07
N ASP A 285 -31.84 14.02 3.84
CA ASP A 285 -32.83 14.53 4.81
C ASP A 285 -32.28 14.75 6.23
N GLY A 286 -31.00 14.48 6.47
CA GLY A 286 -30.36 14.61 7.78
C GLY A 286 -29.58 13.37 8.18
N CYS A 287 -29.21 13.30 9.47
CA CYS A 287 -28.43 12.21 10.02
C CYS A 287 -29.13 11.53 11.20
N SER A 288 -29.05 10.20 11.22
CA SER A 288 -29.40 9.36 12.36
C SER A 288 -28.14 8.98 13.12
N PHE A 289 -28.23 9.04 14.44
CA PHE A 289 -27.19 8.67 15.39
C PHE A 289 -27.75 7.59 16.30
N PHE A 290 -27.01 6.52 16.57
CA PHE A 290 -27.44 5.47 17.49
C PHE A 290 -26.27 4.96 18.31
N THR A 291 -26.48 4.77 19.61
CA THR A 291 -25.44 4.26 20.51
C THR A 291 -25.72 2.79 20.81
N TRP A 292 -24.78 1.92 20.51
CA TRP A 292 -24.89 0.49 20.80
C TRP A 292 -23.97 0.02 21.93
N LEU A 293 -22.99 0.84 22.33
CA LEU A 293 -22.13 0.59 23.50
C LEU A 293 -21.71 1.92 24.13
N GLY A 294 -21.75 2.01 25.47
CA GLY A 294 -21.32 3.21 26.19
C GLY A 294 -22.29 4.39 26.04
N SER A 295 -21.77 5.60 25.88
CA SER A 295 -22.57 6.82 25.70
C SER A 295 -21.93 7.80 24.72
N ILE A 296 -22.73 8.56 23.98
CA ILE A 296 -22.28 9.70 23.16
C ILE A 296 -22.98 10.98 23.59
N VAL A 297 -22.39 12.11 23.21
CA VAL A 297 -23.01 13.42 23.31
C VAL A 297 -23.11 14.00 21.91
N VAL A 298 -24.34 14.25 21.47
CA VAL A 298 -24.63 14.85 20.17
C VAL A 298 -24.89 16.35 20.37
N THR A 299 -24.19 17.17 19.59
CA THR A 299 -24.38 18.61 19.54
C THR A 299 -24.87 18.98 18.14
N PRO A 300 -26.19 19.18 17.96
CA PRO A 300 -26.75 19.60 16.67
C PRO A 300 -26.15 20.92 16.19
N THR A 301 -25.88 21.03 14.89
CA THR A 301 -25.34 22.25 14.29
C THR A 301 -26.28 23.43 14.53
N GLY A 302 -25.74 24.53 15.04
CA GLY A 302 -26.51 25.75 15.35
C GLY A 302 -27.28 25.70 16.68
N GLN A 303 -27.12 24.65 17.47
CA GLN A 303 -27.69 24.56 18.82
C GLN A 303 -26.59 24.48 19.88
N THR A 304 -26.88 24.99 21.08
CA THR A 304 -26.00 24.89 22.26
C THR A 304 -26.38 23.72 23.18
N ALA A 305 -27.60 23.20 23.04
CA ALA A 305 -28.08 22.07 23.83
C ALA A 305 -27.37 20.79 23.40
N LEU A 306 -26.86 20.06 24.40
CA LEU A 306 -26.20 18.77 24.23
C LEU A 306 -27.22 17.66 24.50
N GLU A 307 -27.33 16.70 23.58
CA GLU A 307 -28.16 15.51 23.75
C GLU A 307 -27.28 14.32 24.11
N ALA A 308 -27.42 13.80 25.32
CA ALA A 308 -26.68 12.63 25.78
C ALA A 308 -27.46 11.36 25.45
N LEU A 309 -26.83 10.45 24.69
CA LEU A 309 -27.41 9.17 24.31
C LEU A 309 -26.61 8.04 24.96
N VAL A 310 -27.29 7.11 25.61
CA VAL A 310 -26.70 5.87 26.12
C VAL A 310 -27.03 4.69 25.21
N ALA A 311 -26.37 3.55 25.44
CA ALA A 311 -26.63 2.32 24.70
C ALA A 311 -28.14 2.01 24.58
N GLY A 312 -28.59 1.75 23.36
CA GLY A 312 -30.01 1.53 23.02
C GLY A 312 -30.77 2.78 22.61
N GLN A 313 -30.18 3.97 22.75
CA GLN A 313 -30.79 5.23 22.34
C GLN A 313 -30.19 5.75 21.05
N GLY A 314 -31.02 6.41 20.26
CA GLY A 314 -30.60 7.17 19.10
C GLY A 314 -31.35 8.48 18.95
N LEU A 315 -30.88 9.27 18.00
CA LEU A 315 -31.38 10.60 17.70
C LEU A 315 -31.28 10.83 16.20
N PHE A 316 -32.35 11.31 15.60
CA PHE A 316 -32.33 11.85 14.25
C PHE A 316 -32.26 13.37 14.33
N VAL A 317 -31.38 13.97 13.53
CA VAL A 317 -31.22 15.42 13.39
C VAL A 317 -31.28 15.76 11.90
N GLY A 318 -32.30 16.50 11.50
CA GLY A 318 -32.49 16.95 10.13
C GLY A 318 -33.28 18.27 10.04
N PRO A 319 -33.56 18.76 8.83
CA PRO A 319 -34.27 20.03 8.61
C PRO A 319 -35.68 20.04 9.20
N ALA A 320 -36.33 18.87 9.28
CA ALA A 320 -37.66 18.70 9.88
C ALA A 320 -37.65 18.71 11.42
N GLY A 321 -36.48 18.82 12.05
CA GLY A 321 -36.29 18.86 13.48
C GLY A 321 -35.52 17.67 14.04
N ILE A 322 -35.59 17.54 15.36
CA ILE A 322 -34.88 16.52 16.13
C ILE A 322 -35.90 15.53 16.70
N ARG A 323 -35.66 14.23 16.57
CA ARG A 323 -36.53 13.19 17.12
C ARG A 323 -35.73 12.00 17.68
N PRO A 324 -36.16 11.39 18.80
CA PRO A 324 -35.50 10.21 19.33
C PRO A 324 -35.71 8.98 18.43
N LEU A 325 -34.76 8.05 18.50
CA LEU A 325 -34.80 6.73 17.89
C LEU A 325 -34.61 5.67 18.99
N SER A 326 -35.37 4.58 18.92
CA SER A 326 -35.28 3.46 19.88
C SER A 326 -34.82 2.15 19.24
N THR A 327 -34.59 2.13 17.92
CA THR A 327 -34.17 0.94 17.18
C THR A 327 -32.81 1.14 16.51
N PRO A 328 -31.94 0.12 16.46
CA PRO A 328 -30.68 0.20 15.73
C PRO A 328 -30.91 0.46 14.23
N ILE A 329 -30.09 1.34 13.66
CA ILE A 329 -30.24 1.83 12.27
C ILE A 329 -29.41 1.07 11.23
N LEU A 330 -28.38 0.30 11.63
CA LEU A 330 -27.45 -0.38 10.70
C LEU A 330 -27.33 -1.89 10.97
N GLN A 331 -28.45 -2.61 11.07
CA GLN A 331 -28.43 -4.04 11.44
C GLN A 331 -27.65 -4.93 10.45
N ASP A 332 -27.67 -4.59 9.16
CA ASP A 332 -27.01 -5.37 8.09
C ASP A 332 -25.53 -5.02 7.87
N LEU A 333 -25.01 -4.02 8.60
CA LEU A 333 -23.61 -3.63 8.54
C LEU A 333 -22.84 -4.36 9.64
N LEU A 334 -21.72 -5.00 9.29
CA LEU A 334 -20.92 -5.75 10.25
C LEU A 334 -20.51 -4.87 11.43
N ARG A 335 -20.73 -5.36 12.66
CA ARG A 335 -20.21 -4.66 13.83
C ARG A 335 -18.68 -4.74 13.88
N PRO A 336 -17.97 -3.64 14.19
CA PRO A 336 -16.51 -3.61 14.19
C PRO A 336 -15.85 -4.55 15.22
N ASP A 337 -16.54 -4.88 16.31
CA ASP A 337 -16.11 -5.88 17.30
C ASP A 337 -16.18 -7.33 16.76
N GLY A 338 -17.07 -7.59 15.80
CA GLY A 338 -17.18 -8.88 15.11
C GLY A 338 -16.10 -9.14 14.06
N ALA A 339 -15.34 -8.11 13.66
CA ALA A 339 -14.18 -8.30 12.78
C ALA A 339 -12.98 -8.80 13.60
N THR A 340 -12.44 -9.96 13.27
CA THR A 340 -11.17 -10.42 13.84
C THR A 340 -10.04 -9.61 13.21
N VAL A 341 -9.38 -8.76 14.01
CA VAL A 341 -8.29 -7.90 13.55
C VAL A 341 -7.13 -7.97 14.53
N ASP A 342 -5.95 -8.34 14.03
CA ASP A 342 -4.70 -8.16 14.75
C ASP A 342 -4.07 -6.82 14.38
N THR A 343 -4.37 -5.78 15.17
CA THR A 343 -3.83 -4.44 14.98
C THR A 343 -2.32 -4.38 15.20
N LYS A 344 -1.76 -5.27 16.04
CA LYS A 344 -0.31 -5.35 16.22
C LYS A 344 0.35 -5.85 14.95
N GLN A 345 -0.16 -6.90 14.30
CA GLN A 345 0.38 -7.36 13.02
C GLN A 345 0.31 -6.26 11.95
N LEU A 346 -0.77 -5.47 11.94
CA LEU A 346 -0.98 -4.40 10.97
C LEU A 346 -0.03 -3.20 11.14
N PHE A 347 0.41 -2.88 12.35
CA PHE A 347 1.08 -1.60 12.64
C PHE A 347 2.37 -1.69 13.46
N SER A 348 2.71 -2.85 14.02
CA SER A 348 3.92 -2.99 14.82
C SER A 348 5.18 -3.04 13.97
N ASN A 349 6.26 -2.61 14.61
CA ASN A 349 7.62 -2.72 14.12
C ASN A 349 8.43 -3.61 15.06
N ASN A 350 9.36 -4.36 14.48
CA ASN A 350 10.24 -5.28 15.19
C ASN A 350 11.70 -4.99 14.86
N ALA A 351 12.60 -5.38 15.75
CA ALA A 351 14.03 -5.32 15.47
C ALA A 351 14.37 -6.27 14.31
N VAL A 352 14.96 -5.73 13.26
CA VAL A 352 15.50 -6.45 12.10
C VAL A 352 16.85 -5.82 11.82
N SER A 353 17.88 -6.65 11.67
CA SER A 353 19.23 -6.21 11.35
C SER A 353 19.39 -6.09 9.84
N ASP A 354 20.14 -5.09 9.35
CA ASP A 354 20.50 -4.98 7.92
C ASP A 354 21.35 -6.17 7.43
N SER A 355 21.88 -6.98 8.35
CA SER A 355 22.61 -8.23 8.07
C SER A 355 21.73 -9.47 8.04
N ASP A 356 20.43 -9.36 8.33
CA ASP A 356 19.52 -10.50 8.29
C ASP A 356 19.34 -10.99 6.85
N GLU A 357 19.34 -12.30 6.65
CA GLU A 357 19.16 -12.93 5.34
C GLU A 357 17.65 -13.02 5.00
N GLY A 358 17.28 -12.62 3.79
CA GLY A 358 15.88 -12.62 3.34
C GLY A 358 15.56 -11.49 2.36
N LEU A 359 14.26 -11.26 2.14
CA LEU A 359 13.77 -10.19 1.28
C LEU A 359 13.52 -8.92 2.10
N PHE A 360 14.15 -7.82 1.72
CA PHE A 360 13.76 -6.48 2.15
C PHE A 360 12.99 -5.75 1.05
N VAL A 361 11.93 -5.05 1.46
CA VAL A 361 11.10 -4.23 0.58
C VAL A 361 11.02 -2.82 1.16
N PHE A 362 11.11 -1.80 0.32
CA PHE A 362 10.84 -0.43 0.72
C PHE A 362 9.84 0.23 -0.22
N VAL A 363 8.68 0.62 0.31
CA VAL A 363 7.61 1.23 -0.47
C VAL A 363 7.77 2.74 -0.42
N ARG A 364 8.07 3.36 -1.56
CA ARG A 364 8.23 4.82 -1.66
C ARG A 364 6.94 5.53 -1.95
N ASP A 365 6.06 4.88 -2.70
CA ASP A 365 4.69 5.30 -2.94
C ASP A 365 3.80 4.10 -3.27
N GLY A 366 2.51 4.18 -3.00
CA GLY A 366 1.55 3.10 -3.26
C GLY A 366 1.44 2.07 -2.13
N HIS A 367 1.04 0.84 -2.49
CA HIS A 367 0.82 -0.26 -1.55
C HIS A 367 1.39 -1.58 -2.08
N ILE A 368 2.01 -2.33 -1.18
CA ILE A 368 2.54 -3.67 -1.44
C ILE A 368 2.04 -4.64 -0.37
N GLU A 369 1.81 -5.87 -0.81
CA GLU A 369 1.63 -7.02 0.04
C GLU A 369 2.85 -7.94 -0.08
N VAL A 370 3.42 -8.37 1.04
CA VAL A 370 4.49 -9.37 1.08
C VAL A 370 3.94 -10.61 1.76
N ALA A 371 3.64 -11.62 0.95
CA ALA A 371 3.07 -12.88 1.41
C ALA A 371 4.15 -13.95 1.53
N THR A 372 4.24 -14.58 2.70
CA THR A 372 5.12 -15.72 2.99
C THR A 372 4.28 -16.98 3.18
N SER A 373 4.92 -18.08 3.59
CA SER A 373 4.21 -19.32 3.96
C SER A 373 3.40 -19.20 5.26
N ARG A 374 3.64 -18.20 6.10
CA ARG A 374 3.00 -18.06 7.42
C ARG A 374 2.10 -16.84 7.54
N GLU A 375 2.50 -15.74 6.93
CA GLU A 375 1.82 -14.47 7.12
C GLU A 375 1.96 -13.51 5.96
N ILE A 376 1.10 -12.49 5.98
CA ILE A 376 1.01 -11.45 4.97
C ILE A 376 1.33 -10.12 5.64
N LEU A 377 2.33 -9.42 5.10
CA LEU A 377 2.73 -8.09 5.55
C LEU A 377 2.26 -7.02 4.55
N HIS A 378 1.46 -6.09 5.03
CA HIS A 378 0.92 -4.98 4.22
C HIS A 378 1.70 -3.68 4.43
N LEU A 379 2.42 -3.25 3.40
CA LEU A 379 3.27 -2.06 3.43
C LEU A 379 2.63 -0.92 2.64
N GLY A 380 2.52 0.25 3.26
CA GLY A 380 2.13 1.50 2.61
C GLY A 380 3.32 2.39 2.30
N LYS A 381 3.03 3.58 1.77
CA LYS A 381 4.01 4.62 1.47
C LYS A 381 4.90 4.92 2.67
N GLY A 382 6.21 4.92 2.43
CA GLY A 382 7.24 5.24 3.41
C GLY A 382 7.59 4.09 4.35
N GLU A 383 6.93 2.94 4.24
CA GLU A 383 7.19 1.74 5.05
C GLU A 383 8.25 0.84 4.41
N ALA A 384 9.15 0.32 5.24
CA ALA A 384 10.01 -0.81 4.92
C ALA A 384 9.49 -2.10 5.56
N GLY A 385 9.70 -3.23 4.90
CA GLY A 385 9.36 -4.56 5.40
C GLY A 385 10.47 -5.56 5.12
N PHE A 386 10.41 -6.66 5.85
CA PHE A 386 11.33 -7.78 5.78
C PHE A 386 10.53 -9.08 5.74
N ALA A 387 11.00 -10.05 4.96
CA ALA A 387 10.51 -11.42 4.93
C ALA A 387 11.70 -12.39 4.95
N GLY A 388 11.88 -13.05 6.10
CA GLY A 388 12.97 -13.98 6.34
C GLY A 388 12.69 -15.39 5.85
N ASP A 389 13.75 -16.19 5.76
CA ASP A 389 13.68 -17.59 5.30
C ASP A 389 12.83 -18.52 6.19
N ASN A 390 12.60 -18.12 7.44
CA ASN A 390 11.73 -18.83 8.38
C ASN A 390 10.22 -18.61 8.11
N GLY A 391 9.88 -17.82 7.08
CA GLY A 391 8.51 -17.44 6.73
C GLY A 391 7.92 -16.36 7.63
N ASN A 392 8.70 -15.75 8.52
CA ASN A 392 8.24 -14.61 9.30
C ASN A 392 8.52 -13.31 8.55
N THR A 393 7.68 -12.32 8.82
CA THR A 393 7.71 -10.98 8.29
C THR A 393 7.86 -9.98 9.43
N ALA A 394 8.41 -8.81 9.12
CA ALA A 394 8.53 -7.73 10.07
C ALA A 394 8.56 -6.38 9.37
N ARG A 395 8.15 -5.32 10.08
CA ARG A 395 8.56 -3.95 9.75
C ARG A 395 9.80 -3.63 10.59
N PRO A 396 10.99 -3.44 9.98
CA PRO A 396 12.18 -3.02 10.70
C PRO A 396 11.92 -1.74 11.51
N LEU A 397 12.61 -1.53 12.65
CA LEU A 397 12.49 -0.27 13.42
C LEU A 397 13.01 0.95 12.67
N GLN A 398 14.03 0.75 11.84
CA GLN A 398 14.71 1.76 11.03
C GLN A 398 14.62 1.34 9.57
N VAL A 399 14.56 2.28 8.63
CA VAL A 399 14.62 1.92 7.21
C VAL A 399 16.04 1.39 6.91
N PRO A 400 16.19 0.22 6.25
CA PRO A 400 17.52 -0.32 5.98
C PRO A 400 18.38 0.66 5.17
N LYS A 401 19.63 0.88 5.58
CA LYS A 401 20.46 1.95 4.99
C LYS A 401 20.72 1.71 3.50
N PHE A 402 20.95 0.47 3.09
CA PHE A 402 21.17 0.07 1.68
C PHE A 402 19.95 0.31 0.75
N LEU A 403 18.75 0.55 1.30
CA LEU A 403 17.56 0.95 0.55
C LEU A 403 17.32 2.47 0.62
N GLU A 404 17.50 3.07 1.80
CA GLU A 404 17.28 4.50 1.99
C GLU A 404 18.28 5.33 1.18
N PHE A 405 19.55 4.93 1.20
CA PHE A 405 20.64 5.65 0.56
C PHE A 405 21.14 4.97 -0.73
N ASP A 406 20.28 4.19 -1.40
CA ASP A 406 20.58 3.61 -2.70
C ASP A 406 20.93 4.72 -3.71
N LYS A 407 22.09 4.58 -4.35
CA LYS A 407 22.66 5.57 -5.29
C LYS A 407 22.40 5.22 -6.75
N LEU A 408 21.74 4.11 -7.02
CA LEU A 408 21.45 3.71 -8.38
C LEU A 408 20.48 4.69 -9.05
N PRO A 409 20.59 4.87 -10.37
CA PRO A 409 19.72 5.78 -11.10
C PRO A 409 18.26 5.37 -10.89
N LEU A 410 17.41 6.36 -10.65
CA LEU A 410 15.97 6.14 -10.52
C LEU A 410 15.42 5.53 -11.82
N PRO A 411 14.41 4.63 -11.74
CA PRO A 411 13.82 4.04 -12.94
C PRO A 411 13.31 5.07 -13.95
N ASN A 412 12.86 6.24 -13.47
CA ASN A 412 12.36 7.35 -14.29
C ASN A 412 13.40 8.47 -14.50
N SER A 413 14.70 8.21 -14.28
CA SER A 413 15.74 9.22 -14.45
C SER A 413 15.81 9.74 -15.89
N LYS A 414 15.83 11.07 -16.06
CA LYS A 414 16.00 11.72 -17.38
C LYS A 414 17.42 11.55 -17.93
N ASN A 415 18.42 11.40 -17.05
CA ASN A 415 19.82 11.20 -17.43
C ASN A 415 20.46 10.15 -16.50
N PRO A 416 20.22 8.85 -16.76
CA PRO A 416 20.70 7.78 -15.90
C PRO A 416 22.23 7.67 -15.88
N MET A 417 22.91 8.08 -16.96
CA MET A 417 24.37 8.10 -17.04
C MET A 417 24.98 9.08 -16.03
N LEU A 418 24.50 10.33 -16.02
CA LEU A 418 24.96 11.34 -15.07
C LEU A 418 24.67 10.91 -13.62
N ALA A 419 23.47 10.41 -13.36
CA ALA A 419 23.10 9.92 -12.03
C ALA A 419 24.03 8.79 -11.55
N SER A 420 24.39 7.86 -12.44
CA SER A 420 25.30 6.76 -12.12
C SER A 420 26.73 7.26 -11.80
N ILE A 421 27.25 8.24 -12.56
CA ILE A 421 28.58 8.84 -12.29
C ILE A 421 28.60 9.61 -10.96
N LEU A 422 27.55 10.38 -10.66
CA LEU A 422 27.42 11.11 -9.40
C LEU A 422 27.31 10.16 -8.20
N GLY A 423 26.58 9.06 -8.35
CA GLY A 423 26.45 8.03 -7.32
C GLY A 423 27.79 7.40 -6.92
N GLU A 424 28.61 7.03 -7.91
CA GLU A 424 29.93 6.43 -7.67
C GLU A 424 30.94 7.39 -7.06
N SER A 425 30.92 8.66 -7.47
CA SER A 425 31.82 9.69 -6.95
C SER A 425 31.49 10.11 -5.51
N GLY A 426 30.40 9.60 -4.93
CA GLY A 426 29.94 9.96 -3.58
C GLY A 426 29.44 11.42 -3.49
N ILE A 427 29.31 12.09 -4.63
CA ILE A 427 28.80 13.46 -4.73
C ILE A 427 27.28 13.34 -4.67
N LYS A 428 26.69 13.65 -3.50
CA LYS A 428 25.25 13.88 -3.41
C LYS A 428 24.92 14.96 -4.44
N ALA A 429 24.02 14.66 -5.38
CA ALA A 429 23.40 15.69 -6.20
C ALA A 429 22.68 16.63 -5.23
N GLY A 430 23.39 17.69 -4.82
CA GLY A 430 22.93 18.59 -3.78
C GLY A 430 21.58 19.16 -4.19
N ASN A 431 20.64 19.14 -3.23
CA ASN A 431 19.40 19.91 -3.20
C ASN A 431 19.12 20.70 -4.48
N VAL A 432 18.57 20.04 -5.50
CA VAL A 432 17.73 20.76 -6.46
C VAL A 432 16.48 21.07 -5.66
N CYS A 433 16.40 22.31 -5.15
CA CYS A 433 15.21 22.85 -4.50
C CYS A 433 13.97 22.44 -5.30
N ARG A 434 13.03 21.79 -4.62
CA ARG A 434 11.66 21.67 -5.10
C ARG A 434 10.88 22.91 -4.70
#